data_AF-A0A7T5RJE4-F1
#
_entry.id   AF-A0A7T5RJE4-F1
#
_cell.length_a   1.000
_cell.length_b   1.000
_cell.length_c   1.000
_cell.angle_alpha   90.00
_cell.angle_beta   90.00
_cell.angle_gamma   90.00
#
_symmetry.space_group_name_H-M   'P 1'
#
loop_
_entity.id
_entity.type
_entity.pdbx_description
1 polymer ?
#
loop_
_entity_poly.entity_id
_entity_poly.type
_entity_poly.pdbx_seq_one_letter_code
_entity_poly.pdbx_strand_id
1 'polypeptide(L)'
;MNPATFLKIGGIVLIAVGVLGLIGIIGPTAESSIFGSTWWFDNAENWAHIVLGIVALIVVFALKGFQKIVTLVVGILGVVVGIWGFVLGANFFGAGLETLDNLLHLVIGLWALWSWKNAKEAGMPMAMPQRPPMGPMGPTGM
;
A
#
# COMPACT_ATOMS: atom_id res chain seq x y z
N MET A 1 -3.32 -12.10 -4.18
CA MET A 1 -3.28 -11.54 -2.81
C MET A 1 -4.36 -10.48 -2.70
N ASN A 2 -5.01 -10.29 -1.54
CA ASN A 2 -6.02 -9.25 -1.36
C ASN A 2 -5.40 -7.96 -0.75
N PRO A 3 -6.10 -6.80 -0.76
CA PRO A 3 -5.58 -5.55 -0.22
C PRO A 3 -5.13 -5.63 1.24
N ALA A 4 -5.89 -6.34 2.09
CA ALA A 4 -5.56 -6.48 3.51
C ALA A 4 -4.21 -7.19 3.71
N THR A 5 -4.00 -8.30 3.00
CA THR A 5 -2.74 -9.05 3.06
C THR A 5 -1.57 -8.20 2.53
N PHE A 6 -1.77 -7.49 1.42
CA PHE A 6 -0.76 -6.58 0.88
C PHE A 6 -0.37 -5.49 1.89
N LEU A 7 -1.35 -4.77 2.45
CA LEU A 7 -1.08 -3.69 3.41
C LEU A 7 -0.40 -4.19 4.68
N LYS A 8 -0.77 -5.39 5.16
CA LYS A 8 -0.13 -5.99 6.33
C LYS A 8 1.33 -6.35 6.07
N ILE A 9 1.60 -7.10 5.01
CA ILE A 9 2.96 -7.56 4.70
C ILE A 9 3.82 -6.37 4.27
N GLY A 10 3.32 -5.57 3.32
CA GLY A 10 3.98 -4.36 2.83
C GLY A 10 4.25 -3.36 3.95
N GLY A 11 3.29 -3.15 4.87
CA GLY A 11 3.49 -2.25 6.00
C GLY A 11 4.61 -2.69 6.95
N ILE A 12 4.67 -3.98 7.27
CA ILE A 12 5.77 -4.55 8.09
C ILE A 12 7.11 -4.40 7.36
N VAL A 13 7.16 -4.75 6.08
CA VAL A 13 8.39 -4.66 5.27
C VAL A 13 8.87 -3.21 5.15
N LEU A 14 7.98 -2.26 4.87
CA LEU A 14 8.31 -0.83 4.77
C LEU A 14 8.90 -0.28 6.07
N ILE A 15 8.31 -0.60 7.22
CA ILE A 15 8.88 -0.20 8.51
C ILE A 15 10.26 -0.83 8.71
N ALA A 16 10.39 -2.13 8.42
CA ALA A 16 11.65 -2.84 8.59
C ALA A 16 12.76 -2.22 7.73
N VAL A 17 12.54 -2.03 6.42
CA VAL A 17 13.56 -1.46 5.53
C VAL A 17 13.90 -0.02 5.90
N GLY A 18 12.92 0.81 6.25
CA GLY A 18 13.19 2.19 6.67
C GLY A 18 13.97 2.26 7.98
N VAL A 19 13.69 1.39 8.95
CA VAL A 19 14.49 1.28 10.18
C VAL A 19 15.90 0.80 9.86
N LEU A 20 16.05 -0.27 9.06
CA LEU A 20 17.36 -0.80 8.65
C LEU A 20 18.21 0.25 7.92
N GLY A 21 17.58 1.12 7.13
CA GLY A 21 18.26 2.24 6.49
C GLY A 21 18.72 3.29 7.51
N LEU A 22 17.87 3.71 8.46
CA LEU A 22 18.27 4.71 9.46
C LEU A 22 19.36 4.22 10.42
N ILE A 23 19.42 2.92 10.73
CA ILE A 23 20.40 2.37 11.68
C ILE A 23 21.74 1.96 11.06
N GLY A 24 21.97 2.26 9.77
CA GLY A 24 23.28 1.97 9.16
C GLY A 24 23.44 0.57 8.58
N ILE A 25 22.35 -0.11 8.18
CA ILE A 25 22.45 -1.43 7.51
C ILE A 25 22.25 -1.29 6.00
N ILE A 26 21.27 -0.51 5.55
CA ILE A 26 20.98 -0.30 4.12
C ILE A 26 20.88 1.19 3.75
N GLY A 27 21.56 2.07 4.49
CA GLY A 27 21.46 3.53 4.38
C GLY A 27 21.99 4.19 5.67
N PRO A 28 21.83 5.50 5.91
CA PRO A 28 21.22 6.48 5.02
C PRO A 28 22.19 7.06 4.00
N THR A 29 23.41 6.53 3.88
CA THR A 29 24.37 6.86 2.83
C THR A 29 24.89 5.58 2.18
N ALA A 30 25.54 5.71 1.02
CA ALA A 30 26.19 4.59 0.35
C ALA A 30 27.26 3.93 1.24
N GLU A 31 28.02 4.72 2.00
CA GLU A 31 29.12 4.23 2.85
C GLU A 31 28.62 3.42 4.05
N SER A 32 27.41 3.70 4.54
CA SER A 32 26.81 2.97 5.65
C SER A 32 25.94 1.78 5.20
N SER A 33 25.71 1.60 3.89
CA SER A 33 24.98 0.45 3.37
C SER A 33 25.89 -0.78 3.21
N ILE A 34 25.41 -1.96 3.61
CA ILE A 34 26.09 -3.24 3.32
C ILE A 34 26.21 -3.53 1.81
N PHE A 35 25.44 -2.83 0.98
CA PHE A 35 25.48 -2.92 -0.48
C PHE A 35 26.29 -1.79 -1.13
N GLY A 36 26.89 -0.91 -0.33
CA GLY A 36 27.68 0.23 -0.80
C GLY A 36 26.88 1.17 -1.71
N SER A 37 27.56 1.72 -2.71
CA SER A 37 26.95 2.59 -3.74
C SER A 37 26.01 1.85 -4.69
N THR A 38 25.86 0.53 -4.59
CA THR A 38 24.96 -0.24 -5.47
C THR A 38 23.51 0.00 -5.08
N TRP A 39 23.22 0.03 -3.77
CA TRP A 39 21.87 0.17 -3.25
C TRP A 39 21.88 0.67 -1.81
N TRP A 40 21.17 1.76 -1.56
CA TRP A 40 21.02 2.35 -0.26
C TRP A 40 19.80 3.28 -0.30
N PHE A 41 19.13 3.46 0.84
CA PHE A 41 18.04 4.41 0.96
C PHE A 41 18.51 5.64 1.72
N ASP A 42 18.17 6.84 1.27
CA ASP A 42 18.53 8.07 1.98
C ASP A 42 17.62 8.35 3.19
N ASN A 43 17.88 9.45 3.91
CA ASN A 43 17.06 9.82 5.05
C ASN A 43 15.58 10.07 4.69
N ALA A 44 15.31 10.72 3.56
CA ALA A 44 13.95 11.05 3.16
C ALA A 44 13.17 9.78 2.79
N GLU A 45 13.78 8.87 2.03
CA GLU A 45 13.19 7.58 1.66
C GLU A 45 12.92 6.70 2.88
N ASN A 46 13.88 6.60 3.79
CA ASN A 46 13.71 5.81 5.00
C ASN A 46 12.55 6.30 5.86
N TRP A 47 12.42 7.62 6.03
CA TRP A 47 11.27 8.19 6.72
C TRP A 47 9.96 7.97 5.97
N ALA A 48 9.95 8.10 4.65
CA ALA A 48 8.78 7.81 3.82
C ALA A 48 8.34 6.34 4.00
N HIS A 49 9.26 5.39 3.97
CA HIS A 49 8.98 3.97 4.21
C HIS A 49 8.39 3.72 5.59
N ILE A 50 8.97 4.28 6.65
CA ILE A 50 8.45 4.12 8.02
C ILE A 50 7.02 4.67 8.13
N VAL A 51 6.79 5.91 7.67
CA VAL A 51 5.49 6.57 7.78
C VAL A 51 4.43 5.84 6.96
N LEU A 52 4.72 5.49 5.70
CA LEU A 52 3.79 4.74 4.85
C LEU A 52 3.51 3.35 5.41
N GLY A 53 4.51 2.70 6.00
CA GLY A 53 4.34 1.41 6.65
C GLY A 53 3.43 1.48 7.87
N ILE A 54 3.60 2.50 8.72
CA ILE A 54 2.70 2.75 9.87
C ILE A 54 1.26 3.00 9.38
N VAL A 55 1.08 3.84 8.37
CA VAL A 55 -0.24 4.12 7.78
C VAL A 55 -0.86 2.83 7.24
N ALA A 56 -0.11 1.99 6.53
CA ALA A 56 -0.61 0.72 6.01
C ALA A 56 -1.09 -0.22 7.13
N LEU A 57 -0.36 -0.29 8.25
CA LEU A 57 -0.75 -1.09 9.41
C LEU A 57 -1.98 -0.52 10.14
N ILE A 58 -2.07 0.80 10.28
CA ILE A 58 -3.28 1.45 10.81
C ILE A 58 -4.47 1.10 9.93
N VAL A 59 -4.33 1.18 8.61
CA VAL A 59 -5.42 0.90 7.68
C VAL A 59 -5.85 -0.57 7.74
N VAL A 60 -4.91 -1.51 7.87
CA VAL A 60 -5.28 -2.93 7.92
C VAL A 60 -5.98 -3.30 9.23
N PHE A 61 -5.58 -2.73 10.37
CA PHE A 61 -6.11 -3.11 11.68
C PHE A 61 -7.27 -2.25 12.18
N ALA A 62 -7.28 -0.95 11.88
CA ALA A 62 -8.25 0.00 12.40
C ALA A 62 -9.23 0.54 11.35
N LEU A 63 -8.82 0.66 10.08
CA LEU A 63 -9.60 1.34 9.03
C LEU A 63 -9.97 0.40 7.86
N LYS A 64 -10.62 -0.72 8.16
CA LYS A 64 -10.89 -1.79 7.18
C LYS A 64 -11.58 -1.32 5.89
N GLY A 65 -12.49 -0.34 5.97
CA GLY A 65 -13.17 0.23 4.81
C GLY A 65 -12.25 0.97 3.82
N PHE A 66 -11.08 1.41 4.27
CA PHE A 66 -10.12 2.15 3.46
C PHE A 66 -9.07 1.26 2.79
N GLN A 67 -9.02 -0.04 3.09
CA GLN A 67 -7.99 -0.95 2.58
C GLN A 67 -7.91 -0.94 1.05
N LYS A 68 -9.06 -0.99 0.36
CA LYS A 68 -9.08 -1.00 -1.12
C LYS A 68 -8.52 0.30 -1.70
N ILE A 69 -9.00 1.46 -1.24
CA ILE A 69 -8.57 2.74 -1.80
C ILE A 69 -7.11 3.06 -1.45
N VAL A 70 -6.66 2.73 -0.24
CA VAL A 70 -5.27 2.95 0.16
C VAL A 70 -4.33 2.05 -0.64
N THR A 71 -4.66 0.78 -0.86
CA THR A 71 -3.85 -0.09 -1.73
C THR A 71 -3.78 0.43 -3.17
N LEU A 72 -4.87 0.99 -3.70
CA LEU A 72 -4.85 1.64 -5.02
C LEU A 72 -3.89 2.83 -5.04
N VAL A 73 -4.02 3.74 -4.06
CA VAL A 73 -3.20 4.95 -3.97
C VAL A 73 -1.72 4.58 -3.84
N VAL A 74 -1.37 3.63 -2.97
CA VAL A 74 0.00 3.13 -2.84
C VAL A 74 0.51 2.55 -4.16
N GLY A 75 -0.33 1.81 -4.88
CA GLY A 75 0.05 1.25 -6.19
C GLY A 75 0.30 2.30 -7.26
N ILE A 76 -0.55 3.32 -7.35
CA ILE A 76 -0.33 4.44 -8.26
C ILE A 76 0.94 5.19 -7.89
N LEU A 77 1.13 5.52 -6.61
CA LEU A 77 2.32 6.23 -6.13
C LEU A 77 3.60 5.45 -6.42
N GLY A 78 3.65 4.14 -6.14
CA GLY A 78 4.83 3.32 -6.42
C GLY A 78 5.18 3.28 -7.91
N VAL A 79 4.18 3.17 -8.79
CA VAL A 79 4.42 3.23 -10.25
C VAL A 79 4.91 4.61 -10.68
N VAL A 80 4.29 5.69 -10.18
CA VAL A 80 4.68 7.07 -10.50
C VAL A 80 6.10 7.35 -10.05
N VAL A 81 6.47 7.00 -8.82
CA VAL A 81 7.83 7.18 -8.29
C VAL A 81 8.85 6.37 -9.10
N GLY A 82 8.55 5.10 -9.37
CA GLY A 82 9.44 4.25 -10.17
C GLY A 82 9.68 4.79 -11.59
N ILE A 83 8.62 5.22 -12.28
CA ILE A 83 8.74 5.84 -13.61
C ILE A 83 9.47 7.19 -13.52
N TRP A 84 9.19 7.99 -12.49
CA TRP A 84 9.81 9.29 -12.30
C TRP A 84 11.33 9.17 -12.24
N GLY A 85 11.86 8.26 -11.41
CA GLY A 85 13.31 8.14 -11.29
C GLY A 85 13.99 7.62 -12.55
N PHE A 86 13.31 6.83 -13.38
CA PHE A 86 13.84 6.43 -14.69
C PHE A 86 13.79 7.54 -15.75
N VAL A 87 12.80 8.43 -15.71
CA VAL A 87 12.48 9.35 -16.82
C VAL A 87 12.84 10.81 -16.52
N LEU A 88 12.63 11.26 -15.29
CA LEU A 88 12.68 12.66 -14.89
C LEU A 88 13.87 13.00 -13.99
N GLY A 89 14.47 11.99 -13.35
CA GLY A 89 15.76 12.11 -12.67
C GLY A 89 15.78 11.52 -11.27
N ALA A 90 16.99 11.36 -10.74
CA ALA A 90 17.30 10.66 -9.50
C ALA A 90 16.92 11.41 -8.20
N ASN A 91 16.05 12.43 -8.27
CA ASN A 91 15.60 13.17 -7.09
C ASN A 91 14.09 13.36 -7.14
N PHE A 92 13.39 12.93 -6.08
CA PHE A 92 11.94 13.11 -5.93
C PHE A 92 11.61 13.57 -4.50
N PHE A 93 11.24 14.84 -4.34
CA PHE A 93 10.97 15.45 -3.02
C PHE A 93 12.11 15.29 -1.98
N GLY A 94 13.36 15.26 -2.45
CA GLY A 94 14.53 15.12 -1.57
C GLY A 94 14.94 13.67 -1.27
N ALA A 95 14.23 12.69 -1.85
CA ALA A 95 14.66 11.29 -1.94
C ALA A 95 15.53 11.06 -3.18
N GLY A 96 16.71 10.46 -2.98
CA GLY A 96 17.58 9.94 -4.01
C GLY A 96 17.01 8.67 -4.61
N LEU A 97 16.76 8.66 -5.92
CA LEU A 97 16.11 7.56 -6.63
C LEU A 97 17.14 6.78 -7.46
N GLU A 98 17.90 5.90 -6.82
CA GLU A 98 18.85 5.04 -7.53
C GLU A 98 18.13 4.10 -8.50
N THR A 99 18.85 3.58 -9.49
CA THR A 99 18.25 2.71 -10.53
C THR A 99 17.53 1.51 -9.93
N LEU A 100 18.08 0.93 -8.86
CA LEU A 100 17.47 -0.19 -8.15
C LEU A 100 16.24 0.21 -7.33
N ASP A 101 16.20 1.43 -6.79
CA ASP A 101 15.02 1.94 -6.10
C ASP A 101 13.89 2.14 -7.08
N ASN A 102 14.17 2.68 -8.26
CA ASN A 102 13.16 2.87 -9.30
C ASN A 102 12.51 1.55 -9.72
N LEU A 103 13.34 0.51 -9.89
CA LEU A 103 12.85 -0.83 -10.19
C LEU A 103 12.02 -1.39 -9.03
N LEU A 104 12.50 -1.25 -7.79
CA LEU A 104 11.79 -1.71 -6.60
C LEU A 104 10.42 -1.03 -6.46
N HIS A 105 10.36 0.30 -6.54
CA HIS A 105 9.13 1.07 -6.47
C HIS A 105 8.13 0.66 -7.55
N LEU A 106 8.60 0.42 -8.78
CA LEU A 106 7.75 -0.04 -9.87
C LEU A 106 7.19 -1.44 -9.59
N VAL A 107 8.03 -2.39 -9.14
CA VAL A 107 7.60 -3.76 -8.81
C VAL A 107 6.59 -3.76 -7.67
N ILE A 108 6.86 -3.02 -6.59
CA ILE A 108 5.96 -2.92 -5.43
C ILE A 108 4.66 -2.20 -5.81
N GLY A 109 4.73 -1.14 -6.62
CA GLY A 109 3.57 -0.42 -7.13
C GLY A 109 2.66 -1.32 -7.97
N LEU A 110 3.22 -2.08 -8.91
CA LEU A 110 2.48 -3.05 -9.72
C LEU A 110 1.89 -4.17 -8.86
N TRP A 111 2.62 -4.65 -7.85
CA TRP A 111 2.11 -5.65 -6.92
C TRP A 111 0.94 -5.13 -6.07
N ALA A 112 0.98 -3.86 -5.66
CA ALA A 112 -0.12 -3.19 -4.98
C ALA A 112 -1.35 -3.07 -5.89
N LEU A 113 -1.17 -2.62 -7.14
CA LEU A 113 -2.27 -2.51 -8.12
C LEU A 113 -2.90 -3.87 -8.42
N TRP A 114 -2.09 -4.92 -8.56
CA TRP A 114 -2.58 -6.29 -8.68
C TRP A 114 -3.37 -6.73 -7.44
N SER A 115 -2.88 -6.41 -6.23
CA SER A 115 -3.57 -6.72 -4.98
C SER A 115 -4.88 -5.95 -4.81
N TRP A 116 -4.93 -4.70 -5.26
CA TRP A 116 -6.14 -3.88 -5.33
C TRP A 116 -7.19 -4.49 -6.26
N LYS A 117 -6.80 -4.92 -7.48
CA LYS A 117 -7.71 -5.55 -8.44
C LYS A 117 -8.32 -6.85 -7.89
N ASN A 118 -7.56 -7.56 -7.05
CA ASN A 118 -7.99 -8.78 -6.37
C ASN A 118 -8.78 -8.53 -5.08
N ALA A 119 -9.21 -7.28 -4.81
CA ALA A 119 -10.21 -7.02 -3.79
C ALA A 119 -11.50 -7.72 -4.22
N LYS A 120 -11.83 -8.86 -3.59
CA LYS A 120 -13.21 -9.38 -3.63
C LYS A 120 -14.12 -8.20 -3.30
N GLU A 121 -15.16 -7.98 -4.09
CA GLU A 121 -16.12 -6.89 -3.91
C GLU A 121 -16.71 -6.97 -2.50
N ALA A 122 -16.06 -6.30 -1.56
CA ALA A 122 -16.54 -6.15 -0.21
C ALA A 122 -17.61 -5.05 -0.27
N GLY A 123 -18.86 -5.49 -0.46
CA GLY A 123 -20.03 -4.66 -0.21
C GLY A 123 -20.76 -4.14 -1.44
N MET A 124 -21.21 -5.02 -2.34
CA MET A 124 -22.60 -4.80 -2.76
C MET A 124 -23.47 -5.07 -1.53
N PRO A 125 -24.31 -4.13 -1.07
CA PRO A 125 -25.32 -4.47 -0.09
C PRO A 125 -26.09 -5.66 -0.65
N MET A 126 -26.07 -6.77 0.08
CA MET A 126 -26.97 -7.89 -0.17
C MET A 126 -28.35 -7.27 -0.36
N ALA A 127 -28.91 -7.42 -1.56
CA ALA A 127 -30.25 -6.98 -1.84
C ALA A 127 -31.12 -7.42 -0.66
N MET A 128 -31.67 -6.44 0.07
CA MET A 128 -32.54 -6.70 1.20
C MET A 128 -33.53 -7.79 0.76
N PRO A 129 -33.67 -8.91 1.49
CA PRO A 129 -34.70 -9.87 1.18
C PRO A 129 -36.01 -9.10 1.06
N GLN A 130 -36.58 -9.08 -0.14
CA GLN A 130 -37.87 -8.42 -0.34
C GLN A 130 -38.82 -9.07 0.66
N ARG A 131 -39.27 -8.30 1.65
CA ARG A 131 -40.30 -8.78 2.57
C ARG A 131 -41.47 -9.23 1.69
N PRO A 132 -41.96 -10.47 1.84
CA PRO A 132 -43.14 -10.88 1.09
C PRO A 132 -44.24 -9.86 1.32
N PRO A 133 -45.01 -9.46 0.29
CA PRO A 133 -46.15 -8.59 0.47
C PRO A 133 -47.04 -9.23 1.54
N MET A 134 -47.31 -8.48 2.62
CA MET A 134 -48.26 -8.94 3.63
C MET A 134 -49.59 -9.12 2.92
N GLY A 135 -50.01 -10.38 2.80
CA GLY A 135 -51.28 -10.73 2.18
C GLY A 135 -52.43 -10.02 2.90
N PRO A 136 -53.54 -9.76 2.21
CA PRO A 136 -54.68 -9.09 2.82
C PRO A 136 -55.15 -9.90 4.03
N MET A 137 -55.17 -9.26 5.20
CA MET A 137 -55.81 -9.82 6.39
C MET A 137 -57.28 -10.04 6.05
N GLY A 138 -57.67 -11.31 5.94
CA GLY A 138 -59.05 -11.71 5.70
C GLY A 138 -59.96 -11.26 6.84
N PRO A 139 -61.26 -11.05 6.57
CA PRO A 139 -62.18 -10.55 7.58
C PRO A 139 -62.37 -11.59 8.67
N THR A 140 -62.11 -11.19 9.92
CA THR A 140 -62.52 -11.92 11.11
C THR A 140 -64.05 -11.99 11.11
N GLY A 141 -64.58 -13.18 10.83
CA GLY A 141 -66.02 -13.43 10.81
C GLY A 141 -66.67 -13.16 12.16
N MET A 142 -67.85 -12.55 12.09
CA MET A 142 -68.93 -12.68 13.07
C MET A 142 -70.12 -13.31 12.36
#